data_AF-F4N0L9-F1
#
_entry.id   AF-F4N0L9-F1
#
_cell.length_a   1.000
_cell.length_b   1.000
_cell.length_c   1.000
_cell.angle_alpha   90.00
_cell.angle_beta   90.00
_cell.angle_gamma   90.00
#
_symmetry.space_group_name_H-M   'P 1'
#
loop_
_entity.id
_entity.type
_entity.pdbx_description
1 polymer ?
#
loop_
_entity_poly.entity_id
_entity_poly.type
_entity_poly.pdbx_seq_one_letter_code
_entity_poly.pdbx_strand_id
1 'polypeptide(L)'
;MACFGHVDAGVLHVRPALDMCDPQQEMLMKQISDQVVQLTARYGGLLWGEHGKGFRAEYSPEFFGEVLYHELRQIKSAFDPDNRLNPGKICSPLGSDALMMTVDTSDKRGTLDRRIPLSVRTSFRGAMECNGNGLCFNFDARSPMCPSMKITGDRIHSPKGRATLVREWLRLLSEQGVDPVALENGLATQRPSLRGLIEKTRNTWHASQGDYDFSHEVKEAMSGCLACKACSTQCPIKIDVPGFRSRFLQLYHTRYHRPLRDYVVAGVEDYAPLMAKAPKVFNFFLKQPWVSALSRKSIGMVDLPLLSSPTLKQSLSGHYASTMTLEQLERLPDSERRQHVLIVQDPFTSYYDAQVVADFVRLVEKLGFNPVLLPFSPNGKAQHIKGFLQRFAKTARKTADFLNRIALLGIPMVGLIRPWCSVIAMNIKRFWGIPVVTLMCNWYMNGYMKHWLNSKSNK
;
A
#
# COMPACT_ATOMS: atom_id res chain seq x y z
N MET A 1 -8.19 -4.04 27.30
CA MET A 1 -8.84 -2.79 26.85
C MET A 1 -7.76 -1.74 26.65
N ALA A 2 -7.80 -0.95 25.57
CA ALA A 2 -6.89 0.17 25.37
C ALA A 2 -7.64 1.50 25.56
N CYS A 3 -7.09 2.38 26.39
CA CYS A 3 -7.63 3.72 26.67
C CYS A 3 -6.58 4.76 26.32
N PHE A 4 -6.93 5.73 25.50
CA PHE A 4 -6.09 6.85 25.10
C PHE A 4 -6.98 8.05 24.85
N GLY A 5 -6.48 9.28 24.91
CA GLY A 5 -7.35 10.45 24.93
C GLY A 5 -6.63 11.76 24.73
N HIS A 6 -7.42 12.78 24.46
CA HIS A 6 -7.04 14.18 24.46
C HIS A 6 -7.41 14.74 25.84
N VAL A 7 -6.47 14.68 26.79
CA VAL A 7 -6.70 15.09 28.19
C VAL A 7 -7.05 16.58 28.27
N ASP A 8 -6.45 17.38 27.39
CA ASP A 8 -6.72 18.81 27.21
C ASP A 8 -8.17 19.11 26.80
N ALA A 9 -8.81 18.21 26.06
CA ALA A 9 -10.20 18.34 25.62
C ALA A 9 -11.19 17.49 26.45
N GLY A 10 -10.72 16.77 27.47
CA GLY A 10 -11.55 15.85 28.26
C GLY A 10 -12.09 14.65 27.46
N VAL A 11 -11.43 14.27 26.36
CA VAL A 11 -11.88 13.19 25.46
C VAL A 11 -11.12 11.90 25.76
N LEU A 12 -11.85 10.83 26.10
CA LEU A 12 -11.29 9.48 26.28
C LEU A 12 -11.77 8.54 25.16
N HIS A 13 -10.85 8.03 24.36
CA HIS A 13 -11.08 6.94 23.41
C HIS A 13 -10.91 5.59 24.10
N VAL A 14 -12.00 4.85 24.23
CA VAL A 14 -12.02 3.49 24.77
C VAL A 14 -12.15 2.50 23.62
N ARG A 15 -11.17 1.58 23.53
CA ARG A 15 -11.19 0.48 22.54
C ARG A 15 -11.13 -0.87 23.27
N PRO A 16 -12.28 -1.53 23.45
CA PRO A 16 -12.34 -2.92 23.87
C PRO A 16 -11.59 -3.80 22.84
N ALA A 17 -10.78 -4.73 23.33
CA ALA A 17 -10.07 -5.69 22.48
C ALA A 17 -10.96 -6.90 22.25
N LEU A 18 -12.03 -6.73 21.47
CA LEU A 18 -12.99 -7.77 21.12
C LEU A 18 -12.66 -8.35 19.74
N ASP A 19 -12.74 -9.67 19.61
CA ASP A 19 -12.83 -10.33 18.30
C ASP A 19 -14.28 -10.32 17.82
N MET A 20 -14.60 -9.41 16.90
CA MET A 20 -15.94 -9.32 16.32
C MET A 20 -16.32 -10.54 15.45
N CYS A 21 -15.36 -11.43 15.14
CA CYS A 21 -15.64 -12.69 14.45
C CYS A 21 -16.11 -13.78 15.41
N ASP A 22 -15.95 -13.60 16.73
CA ASP A 22 -16.49 -14.49 17.76
C ASP A 22 -17.91 -14.04 18.16
N PRO A 23 -18.96 -14.87 17.97
CA PRO A 23 -20.32 -14.51 18.32
C PRO A 23 -20.51 -14.10 19.78
N GLN A 24 -19.79 -14.73 20.72
CA GLN A 24 -19.92 -14.43 22.14
C GLN A 24 -19.36 -13.04 22.46
N GLN A 25 -18.20 -12.71 21.89
CA GLN A 25 -17.59 -11.39 22.07
C GLN A 25 -18.35 -10.30 21.31
N GLU A 26 -19.00 -10.64 20.20
CA GLU A 26 -19.87 -9.72 19.49
C GLU A 26 -21.04 -9.24 20.37
N MET A 27 -21.65 -10.15 21.16
CA MET A 27 -22.72 -9.80 22.10
C MET A 27 -22.25 -8.88 23.24
N LEU A 28 -21.00 -9.03 23.69
CA LEU A 28 -20.41 -8.15 24.71
C LEU A 28 -20.34 -6.70 24.25
N MET A 29 -20.27 -6.43 22.94
CA MET A 29 -20.19 -5.07 22.40
C MET A 29 -21.38 -4.19 22.82
N LYS A 30 -22.60 -4.75 22.80
CA LYS A 30 -23.80 -4.03 23.24
C LYS A 30 -23.77 -3.79 24.75
N GLN A 31 -23.50 -4.84 25.52
CA GLN A 31 -23.44 -4.76 26.98
C GLN A 31 -22.40 -3.72 27.44
N ILE A 32 -21.22 -3.70 26.83
CA ILE A 32 -20.19 -2.69 27.09
C ILE A 32 -20.69 -1.31 26.68
N SER A 33 -21.35 -1.17 25.53
CA SER A 33 -21.87 0.13 25.07
C SER A 33 -22.90 0.70 26.05
N ASP A 34 -23.84 -0.11 26.52
CA ASP A 34 -24.87 0.30 27.49
C ASP A 34 -24.26 0.69 28.84
N GLN A 35 -23.29 -0.09 29.34
CA GLN A 35 -22.59 0.25 30.58
C GLN A 35 -21.76 1.53 30.46
N VAL A 36 -21.14 1.76 29.30
CA VAL A 36 -20.40 3.01 29.04
C VAL A 36 -21.37 4.19 28.99
N VAL A 37 -22.54 4.05 28.36
CA VAL A 37 -23.59 5.10 28.35
C VAL A 37 -23.98 5.49 29.78
N GLN A 38 -24.32 4.51 30.62
CA GLN A 38 -24.70 4.73 32.01
C GLN A 38 -23.57 5.39 32.82
N LEU A 39 -22.34 4.93 32.63
CA LEU A 39 -21.17 5.48 33.29
C LEU A 39 -20.96 6.94 32.87
N THR A 40 -21.02 7.24 31.58
CA THR A 40 -20.84 8.59 31.05
C THR A 40 -21.93 9.53 31.55
N ALA A 41 -23.20 9.09 31.58
CA ALA A 41 -24.31 9.86 32.12
C ALA A 41 -24.13 10.18 33.61
N ARG A 42 -23.67 9.21 34.41
CA ARG A 42 -23.39 9.40 35.85
C ARG A 42 -22.40 10.54 36.14
N TYR A 43 -21.43 10.74 35.25
CA TYR A 43 -20.42 11.79 35.39
C TYR A 43 -20.75 13.07 34.60
N GLY A 44 -21.95 13.19 34.02
CA GLY A 44 -22.35 14.34 33.21
C GLY A 44 -21.54 14.48 31.91
N GLY A 45 -20.94 13.40 31.43
CA GLY A 45 -20.14 13.37 30.21
C GLY A 45 -20.98 13.13 28.95
N LEU A 46 -20.31 13.08 27.80
CA LEU A 46 -20.91 12.78 26.49
C LEU A 46 -20.33 11.49 25.92
N LEU A 47 -21.20 10.63 25.36
CA LEU A 47 -20.77 9.37 24.73
C LEU A 47 -19.93 9.58 23.46
N TRP A 48 -20.06 10.74 22.81
CA TRP A 48 -19.44 11.04 21.52
C TRP A 48 -18.73 12.40 21.55
N GLY A 49 -17.41 12.39 21.72
CA GLY A 49 -16.57 13.60 21.57
C GLY A 49 -16.30 13.93 20.10
N GLU A 50 -15.89 12.94 19.29
CA GLU A 50 -15.40 13.20 17.93
C GLU A 50 -16.07 12.36 16.84
N HIS A 51 -16.32 11.06 17.09
CA HIS A 51 -16.62 10.09 16.02
C HIS A 51 -18.10 10.01 15.59
N GLY A 52 -18.92 10.99 15.99
CA GLY A 52 -20.34 11.10 15.59
C GLY A 52 -21.26 10.04 16.20
N LYS A 53 -22.57 10.14 15.86
CA LYS A 53 -23.65 9.33 16.46
C LYS A 53 -23.92 8.02 15.73
N GLY A 54 -23.95 8.03 14.38
CA GLY A 54 -23.99 6.82 13.55
C GLY A 54 -25.00 5.75 14.01
N PHE A 55 -24.49 4.54 14.26
CA PHE A 55 -25.25 3.36 14.76
C PHE A 55 -25.53 3.36 16.26
N ARG A 56 -25.11 4.40 16.98
CA ARG A 56 -25.39 4.62 18.41
C ARG A 56 -26.54 5.60 18.60
N ALA A 57 -27.39 5.73 17.58
CA ALA A 57 -28.42 6.75 17.55
C ALA A 57 -29.57 6.44 18.52
N GLU A 58 -29.72 5.19 18.94
CA GLU A 58 -30.64 4.77 20.01
C GLU A 58 -30.46 5.58 21.31
N TYR A 59 -29.26 6.05 21.63
CA TYR A 59 -28.99 6.84 22.84
C TYR A 59 -29.24 8.35 22.64
N SER A 60 -29.58 8.81 21.44
CA SER A 60 -29.71 10.25 21.15
C SER A 60 -30.78 10.96 21.98
N PRO A 61 -31.99 10.40 22.16
CA PRO A 61 -33.02 11.05 22.98
C PRO A 61 -32.54 11.30 24.42
N GLU A 62 -31.85 10.33 25.02
CA GLU A 62 -31.34 10.43 26.40
C GLU A 62 -30.26 11.51 26.55
N PHE A 63 -29.32 11.59 25.60
CA PHE A 63 -28.21 12.57 25.67
C PHE A 63 -28.60 14.00 25.29
N PHE A 64 -29.56 14.18 24.36
CA PHE A 64 -30.04 15.52 23.99
C PHE A 64 -31.15 16.01 24.92
N GLY A 65 -31.89 15.09 25.54
CA GLY A 65 -33.13 15.41 26.25
C GLY A 65 -34.25 15.83 25.29
N GLU A 66 -35.47 15.89 25.83
CA GLU A 66 -36.69 16.14 25.05
C GLU A 66 -36.61 17.41 24.19
N VAL A 67 -36.16 18.53 24.77
CA VAL A 67 -36.17 19.84 24.10
C VAL A 67 -35.22 19.84 22.90
N LEU A 68 -33.94 19.52 23.09
CA LEU A 68 -32.97 19.57 21.99
C LEU A 68 -33.22 18.47 20.96
N TYR A 69 -33.68 17.29 21.41
CA TYR A 69 -34.03 16.23 20.48
C TYR A 69 -35.21 16.64 19.59
N HIS A 70 -36.24 17.29 20.15
CA HIS A 70 -37.36 17.83 19.38
C HIS A 70 -36.91 18.85 18.32
N GLU A 71 -36.04 19.81 18.69
CA GLU A 71 -35.49 20.79 17.74
C GLU A 71 -34.68 20.12 16.62
N LEU A 72 -33.89 19.08 16.94
CA LEU A 72 -33.19 18.30 15.92
C LEU A 72 -34.16 17.64 14.93
N ARG A 73 -35.29 17.11 15.41
CA ARG A 73 -36.32 16.52 14.55
C ARG A 73 -36.99 17.58 13.68
N GLN A 74 -37.23 18.79 14.18
CA GLN A 74 -37.74 19.89 13.36
C GLN A 74 -36.78 20.24 12.23
N ILE A 75 -35.49 20.40 12.54
CA ILE A 75 -34.45 20.65 11.54
C ILE A 75 -34.44 19.52 10.50
N LYS A 76 -34.44 18.26 10.94
CA LYS A 76 -34.47 17.10 10.04
C LYS A 76 -35.69 17.12 9.12
N SER A 77 -36.85 17.53 9.63
CA SER A 77 -38.10 17.62 8.85
C SER A 77 -38.04 18.71 7.79
N ALA A 78 -37.43 19.85 8.10
CA ALA A 78 -37.30 20.95 7.15
C ALA A 78 -36.41 20.60 5.95
N PHE A 79 -35.34 19.83 6.17
CA PHE A 79 -34.37 19.48 5.12
C PHE A 79 -34.59 18.11 4.47
N ASP A 80 -35.28 17.18 5.13
CA ASP A 80 -35.51 15.81 4.66
C ASP A 80 -36.84 15.25 5.20
N PRO A 81 -37.99 15.81 4.77
CA PRO A 81 -39.31 15.42 5.28
C PRO A 81 -39.62 13.94 4.99
N ASP A 82 -39.16 13.43 3.85
CA ASP A 82 -39.37 12.03 3.43
C ASP A 82 -38.35 11.05 4.03
N ASN A 83 -37.48 11.51 4.95
CA ASN A 83 -36.47 10.72 5.64
C ASN A 83 -35.53 9.90 4.70
N ARG A 84 -35.14 10.46 3.56
CA ARG A 84 -34.32 9.78 2.54
C ARG A 84 -32.83 9.88 2.84
N LEU A 85 -32.40 10.91 3.57
CA LEU A 85 -31.01 11.16 3.90
C LEU A 85 -30.60 10.42 5.17
N ASN A 86 -30.07 9.21 4.97
CA ASN A 86 -29.42 8.38 6.00
C ASN A 86 -30.35 8.05 7.19
N PRO A 87 -31.50 7.40 6.93
CA PRO A 87 -32.53 7.12 7.94
C PRO A 87 -32.02 6.28 9.12
N GLY A 88 -32.65 6.47 10.28
CA GLY A 88 -32.33 5.76 11.51
C GLY A 88 -31.06 6.25 12.22
N LYS A 89 -30.44 7.35 11.78
CA LYS A 89 -29.24 7.91 12.41
C LYS A 89 -29.49 9.33 12.90
N ILE A 90 -28.91 9.67 14.06
CA ILE A 90 -29.06 10.97 14.77
C ILE A 90 -30.51 11.21 15.25
N CYS A 91 -31.46 11.41 14.34
CA CYS A 91 -32.89 11.61 14.65
C CYS A 91 -33.77 11.31 13.43
N SER A 92 -35.06 11.05 13.65
CA SER A 92 -36.09 10.96 12.61
C SER A 92 -36.82 12.30 12.44
N PRO A 93 -37.46 12.59 11.29
CA PRO A 93 -38.36 13.74 11.17
C PRO A 93 -39.45 13.75 12.24
N LEU A 94 -40.00 14.93 12.51
CA LEU A 94 -41.12 15.15 13.40
C LEU A 94 -42.38 14.51 12.80
N GLY A 95 -43.14 13.79 13.62
CA GLY A 95 -44.30 13.00 13.16
C GLY A 95 -43.93 11.68 12.46
N SER A 96 -42.64 11.34 12.34
CA SER A 96 -42.20 10.04 11.83
C SER A 96 -41.94 9.04 12.96
N ASP A 97 -42.51 7.83 12.83
CA ASP A 97 -42.27 6.67 13.70
C ASP A 97 -41.09 5.80 13.22
N ALA A 98 -40.21 6.33 12.36
CA ALA A 98 -39.07 5.60 11.85
C ALA A 98 -38.12 5.20 13.00
N LEU A 99 -37.81 3.91 13.06
CA LEU A 99 -36.93 3.34 14.09
C LEU A 99 -35.50 3.85 13.95
N MET A 100 -34.89 4.14 15.10
CA MET A 100 -33.47 4.47 15.19
C MET A 100 -32.63 3.19 15.10
N MET A 101 -31.48 3.29 14.43
CA MET A 101 -30.50 2.22 14.42
C MET A 101 -29.93 2.03 15.83
N THR A 102 -30.01 0.79 16.31
CA THR A 102 -29.36 0.32 17.52
C THR A 102 -27.99 -0.28 17.18
N VAL A 103 -27.14 -0.42 18.20
CA VAL A 103 -25.82 -1.05 18.10
C VAL A 103 -25.91 -2.49 17.54
N ASP A 104 -27.06 -3.15 17.69
CA ASP A 104 -27.30 -4.53 17.25
C ASP A 104 -28.23 -4.66 16.02
N THR A 105 -28.78 -3.56 15.49
CA THR A 105 -29.77 -3.63 14.41
C THR A 105 -29.22 -4.20 13.10
N SER A 106 -27.93 -4.02 12.81
CA SER A 106 -27.32 -4.41 11.54
C SER A 106 -26.26 -5.49 11.72
N ASP A 107 -26.17 -6.40 10.75
CA ASP A 107 -25.04 -7.31 10.62
C ASP A 107 -23.73 -6.55 10.75
N LYS A 108 -22.95 -6.92 11.77
CA LYS A 108 -21.66 -6.31 12.01
C LYS A 108 -20.70 -6.86 10.97
N ARG A 109 -19.66 -6.08 10.68
CA ARG A 109 -18.61 -6.51 9.75
C ARG A 109 -18.04 -7.90 10.10
N GLY A 110 -17.85 -8.16 11.40
CA GLY A 110 -17.37 -9.45 11.91
C GLY A 110 -18.31 -10.64 11.65
N THR A 111 -19.63 -10.40 11.54
CA THR A 111 -20.64 -11.40 11.18
C THR A 111 -20.40 -11.97 9.78
N LEU A 112 -19.98 -11.12 8.83
CA LEU A 112 -19.62 -11.55 7.48
C LEU A 112 -18.19 -12.12 7.44
N ASP A 113 -17.25 -11.50 8.14
CA ASP A 113 -15.85 -11.93 8.12
C ASP A 113 -15.64 -13.31 8.75
N ARG A 114 -16.46 -13.73 9.73
CA ARG A 114 -16.32 -15.06 10.35
C ARG A 114 -16.58 -16.22 9.37
N ARG A 115 -17.26 -15.96 8.26
CA ARG A 115 -17.44 -16.93 7.16
C ARG A 115 -16.15 -17.16 6.37
N ILE A 116 -15.15 -16.30 6.53
CA ILE A 116 -13.82 -16.48 5.94
C ILE A 116 -12.98 -17.33 6.91
N PRO A 117 -12.39 -18.45 6.44
CA PRO A 117 -11.53 -19.30 7.27
C PRO A 117 -10.40 -18.52 7.94
N LEU A 118 -10.04 -18.91 9.17
CA LEU A 118 -9.01 -18.22 9.96
C LEU A 118 -7.65 -18.21 9.26
N SER A 119 -7.30 -19.27 8.53
CA SER A 119 -6.08 -19.35 7.71
C SER A 119 -6.04 -18.25 6.65
N VAL A 120 -7.15 -18.06 5.92
CA VAL A 120 -7.31 -17.03 4.89
C VAL A 120 -7.28 -15.63 5.52
N ARG A 121 -8.02 -15.41 6.62
CA ARG A 121 -8.01 -14.12 7.35
C ARG A 121 -6.62 -13.75 7.85
N THR A 122 -5.89 -14.73 8.39
CA THR A 122 -4.51 -14.54 8.87
C THR A 122 -3.54 -14.23 7.73
N SER A 123 -3.71 -14.92 6.59
CA SER A 123 -2.89 -14.69 5.41
C SER A 123 -3.17 -13.32 4.78
N PHE A 124 -4.43 -12.88 4.72
CA PHE A 124 -4.86 -11.60 4.16
C PHE A 124 -5.07 -10.49 5.21
N ARG A 125 -4.32 -10.53 6.33
CA ARG A 125 -4.40 -9.54 7.43
C ARG A 125 -4.45 -8.09 6.95
N GLY A 126 -3.65 -7.74 5.94
CA GLY A 126 -3.62 -6.39 5.37
C GLY A 126 -4.98 -5.87 4.88
N ALA A 127 -5.92 -6.72 4.43
CA ALA A 127 -7.29 -6.30 4.11
C ALA A 127 -8.24 -6.44 5.31
N MET A 128 -8.07 -7.50 6.10
CA MET A 128 -8.93 -7.81 7.25
C MET A 128 -8.79 -6.81 8.41
N GLU A 129 -7.61 -6.20 8.58
CA GLU A 129 -7.32 -5.25 9.66
C GLU A 129 -8.03 -3.91 9.51
N CYS A 130 -8.59 -3.59 8.33
CA CYS A 130 -9.38 -2.38 8.16
C CYS A 130 -10.54 -2.36 9.17
N ASN A 131 -10.49 -1.46 10.14
CA ASN A 131 -11.56 -1.29 11.13
C ASN A 131 -12.75 -0.46 10.62
N GLY A 132 -12.71 -0.02 9.36
CA GLY A 132 -13.80 0.74 8.74
C GLY A 132 -13.79 2.24 9.02
N ASN A 133 -12.73 2.78 9.64
CA ASN A 133 -12.58 4.23 9.79
C ASN A 133 -12.65 4.95 8.43
N GLY A 134 -13.25 6.14 8.43
CA GLY A 134 -13.47 6.96 7.24
C GLY A 134 -12.34 7.94 6.90
N LEU A 135 -11.22 7.93 7.64
CA LEU A 135 -10.15 8.95 7.48
C LEU A 135 -9.60 9.00 6.04
N CYS A 136 -9.64 7.86 5.36
CA CYS A 136 -9.18 7.77 3.98
C CYS A 136 -10.11 8.45 2.96
N PHE A 137 -11.31 8.90 3.35
CA PHE A 137 -12.20 9.75 2.57
C PHE A 137 -11.79 11.23 2.68
N ASN A 138 -10.50 11.50 2.48
CA ASN A 138 -9.93 12.83 2.53
C ASN A 138 -9.93 13.45 1.11
N PHE A 139 -10.49 14.66 0.98
CA PHE A 139 -10.57 15.41 -0.27
C PHE A 139 -9.40 16.40 -0.48
N ASP A 140 -8.52 16.58 0.50
CA ASP A 140 -7.33 17.44 0.37
C ASP A 140 -6.41 16.92 -0.74
N ALA A 141 -6.25 17.72 -1.81
CA ALA A 141 -5.41 17.40 -2.95
C ALA A 141 -3.93 17.15 -2.59
N ARG A 142 -3.43 17.74 -1.51
CA ARG A 142 -2.03 17.62 -1.06
C ARG A 142 -1.76 16.35 -0.28
N SER A 143 -2.79 15.73 0.28
CA SER A 143 -2.63 14.45 0.97
C SER A 143 -2.26 13.34 -0.03
N PRO A 144 -1.22 12.53 0.21
CA PRO A 144 -0.77 11.52 -0.76
C PRO A 144 -1.63 10.25 -0.77
N MET A 145 -2.56 10.10 0.18
CA MET A 145 -3.39 8.90 0.30
C MET A 145 -4.49 8.87 -0.77
N CYS A 146 -4.42 7.85 -1.64
CA CYS A 146 -5.37 7.53 -2.70
C CYS A 146 -5.80 8.69 -3.62
N PRO A 147 -4.90 9.14 -4.53
CA PRO A 147 -5.25 10.09 -5.58
C PRO A 147 -6.44 9.62 -6.45
N SER A 148 -6.53 8.31 -6.70
CA SER A 148 -7.61 7.72 -7.50
C SER A 148 -9.00 8.05 -6.97
N MET A 149 -9.23 7.97 -5.65
CA MET A 149 -10.54 8.29 -5.07
C MET A 149 -10.86 9.78 -5.15
N LYS A 150 -9.83 10.65 -5.03
CA LYS A 150 -10.01 12.11 -5.11
C LYS A 150 -10.40 12.55 -6.51
N ILE A 151 -9.87 11.89 -7.53
CA ILE A 151 -10.18 12.18 -8.92
C ILE A 151 -11.55 11.61 -9.30
N THR A 152 -11.86 10.37 -8.92
CA THR A 152 -13.11 9.72 -9.34
C THR A 152 -14.31 10.08 -8.46
N GLY A 153 -14.10 10.54 -7.22
CA GLY A 153 -15.15 10.67 -6.22
C GLY A 153 -15.67 9.33 -5.67
N ASP A 154 -15.19 8.21 -6.21
CA ASP A 154 -15.69 6.88 -5.89
C ASP A 154 -14.91 6.24 -4.73
N ARG A 155 -15.67 5.87 -3.69
CA ARG A 155 -15.17 5.25 -2.47
C ARG A 155 -14.53 3.88 -2.71
N ILE A 156 -14.84 3.16 -3.78
CA ILE A 156 -14.17 1.87 -4.09
C ILE A 156 -12.66 2.05 -4.30
N HIS A 157 -12.25 3.23 -4.77
CA HIS A 157 -10.84 3.57 -4.99
C HIS A 157 -10.09 4.07 -3.74
N SER A 158 -10.77 4.11 -2.58
CA SER A 158 -10.14 4.40 -1.28
C SER A 158 -9.50 3.13 -0.69
N PRO A 159 -8.58 3.24 0.29
CA PRO A 159 -8.08 2.09 1.05
C PRO A 159 -9.20 1.29 1.72
N LYS A 160 -10.21 1.96 2.29
CA LYS A 160 -11.37 1.32 2.91
C LYS A 160 -12.18 0.54 1.88
N GLY A 161 -12.51 1.15 0.74
CA GLY A 161 -13.26 0.50 -0.34
C GLY A 161 -12.53 -0.73 -0.88
N ARG A 162 -11.23 -0.59 -1.18
CA ARG A 162 -10.36 -1.69 -1.62
C ARG A 162 -10.31 -2.84 -0.61
N ALA A 163 -10.21 -2.52 0.68
CA ALA A 163 -10.21 -3.54 1.73
C ALA A 163 -11.57 -4.26 1.81
N THR A 164 -12.67 -3.51 1.76
CA THR A 164 -14.02 -4.07 1.77
C THR A 164 -14.27 -4.99 0.57
N LEU A 165 -13.89 -4.58 -0.64
CA LEU A 165 -14.01 -5.41 -1.84
C LEU A 165 -13.19 -6.70 -1.73
N VAL A 166 -11.96 -6.64 -1.21
CA VAL A 166 -11.14 -7.84 -1.02
C VAL A 166 -11.72 -8.76 0.05
N ARG A 167 -12.26 -8.24 1.16
CA ARG A 167 -12.93 -9.06 2.18
C ARG A 167 -14.12 -9.80 1.58
N GLU A 168 -14.94 -9.09 0.83
CA GLU A 168 -16.11 -9.67 0.18
C GLU A 168 -15.72 -10.73 -0.84
N TRP A 169 -14.68 -10.46 -1.63
CA TRP A 169 -14.12 -11.43 -2.56
C TRP A 169 -13.61 -12.70 -1.85
N LEU A 170 -12.92 -12.56 -0.73
CA LEU A 170 -12.47 -13.71 0.08
C LEU A 170 -13.65 -14.48 0.68
N ARG A 171 -14.72 -13.79 1.09
CA ARG A 171 -15.95 -14.41 1.60
C ARG A 171 -16.63 -15.24 0.51
N LEU A 172 -16.84 -14.66 -0.67
CA LEU A 172 -17.47 -15.32 -1.81
C LEU A 172 -16.65 -16.54 -2.28
N LEU A 173 -15.33 -16.44 -2.33
CA LEU A 173 -14.46 -17.58 -2.63
C LEU A 173 -14.60 -18.70 -1.59
N SER A 174 -14.65 -18.34 -0.31
CA SER A 174 -14.79 -19.31 0.79
C SER A 174 -16.15 -20.02 0.73
N GLU A 175 -17.22 -19.30 0.40
CA GLU A 175 -18.57 -19.87 0.21
C GLU A 175 -18.63 -20.83 -1.00
N GLN A 176 -17.81 -20.61 -2.02
CA GLN A 176 -17.63 -21.53 -3.15
C GLN A 176 -16.66 -22.69 -2.85
N GLY A 177 -16.14 -22.80 -1.62
CA GLY A 177 -15.18 -23.84 -1.24
C GLY A 177 -13.77 -23.66 -1.82
N VAL A 178 -13.43 -22.46 -2.32
CA VAL A 178 -12.13 -22.15 -2.91
C VAL A 178 -11.21 -21.53 -1.86
N ASP A 179 -10.09 -22.18 -1.54
CA ASP A 179 -9.06 -21.62 -0.68
C ASP A 179 -8.01 -20.82 -1.50
N PRO A 180 -8.00 -19.48 -1.41
CA PRO A 180 -7.04 -18.65 -2.13
C PRO A 180 -5.59 -18.84 -1.66
N VAL A 181 -5.36 -19.27 -0.42
CA VAL A 181 -4.01 -19.53 0.12
C VAL A 181 -3.45 -20.82 -0.49
N ALA A 182 -4.27 -21.86 -0.56
CA ALA A 182 -3.90 -23.10 -1.24
C ALA A 182 -3.60 -22.88 -2.72
N LEU A 183 -4.43 -22.07 -3.40
CA LEU A 183 -4.17 -21.67 -4.79
C LEU A 183 -2.84 -20.92 -4.94
N GLU A 184 -2.57 -19.94 -4.07
CA GLU A 184 -1.32 -19.16 -4.13
C GLU A 184 -0.08 -20.05 -3.95
N ASN A 185 -0.12 -21.00 -3.02
CA ASN A 185 0.97 -21.94 -2.75
C ASN A 185 1.17 -22.93 -3.92
N GLY A 186 0.07 -23.39 -4.54
CA GLY A 186 0.11 -24.29 -5.70
C GLY A 186 0.73 -23.66 -6.95
N LEU A 187 0.69 -22.32 -7.09
CA LEU A 187 1.25 -21.64 -8.27
C LEU A 187 2.77 -21.76 -8.42
N ALA A 188 3.50 -22.07 -7.34
CA ALA A 188 4.94 -22.27 -7.42
C ALA A 188 5.32 -23.59 -8.13
N THR A 189 4.44 -24.59 -8.07
CA THR A 189 4.68 -25.95 -8.56
C THR A 189 3.90 -26.28 -9.83
N GLN A 190 2.83 -25.55 -10.13
CA GLN A 190 2.00 -25.74 -11.32
C GLN A 190 2.75 -25.38 -12.61
N ARG A 191 2.76 -26.32 -13.57
CA ARG A 191 3.20 -26.07 -14.94
C ARG A 191 2.03 -25.57 -15.79
N PRO A 192 2.28 -24.69 -16.78
CA PRO A 192 1.24 -24.27 -17.70
C PRO A 192 0.67 -25.48 -18.44
N SER A 193 -0.64 -25.68 -18.36
CA SER A 193 -1.35 -26.77 -19.04
C SER A 193 -2.20 -26.21 -20.18
N LEU A 194 -2.33 -26.99 -21.27
CA LEU A 194 -3.14 -26.60 -22.43
C LEU A 194 -4.60 -26.38 -22.01
N ARG A 195 -5.13 -27.25 -21.14
CA ARG A 195 -6.47 -27.14 -20.56
C ARG A 195 -6.66 -25.83 -19.79
N GLY A 196 -5.71 -25.45 -18.94
CA GLY A 196 -5.77 -24.19 -18.21
C GLY A 196 -5.75 -22.97 -19.12
N LEU A 197 -5.02 -23.03 -20.25
CA LEU A 197 -5.01 -21.96 -21.25
C LEU A 197 -6.37 -21.83 -21.97
N ILE A 198 -7.01 -22.96 -22.31
CA ILE A 198 -8.34 -23.00 -22.91
C ILE A 198 -9.38 -22.41 -21.94
N GLU A 199 -9.39 -22.87 -20.68
CA GLU A 199 -10.30 -22.38 -19.64
C GLU A 199 -10.14 -20.86 -19.42
N LYS A 200 -8.89 -20.38 -19.37
CA LYS A 200 -8.58 -18.95 -19.23
C LYS A 200 -9.06 -18.11 -20.42
N THR A 201 -8.94 -18.66 -21.64
CA THR A 201 -9.43 -18.02 -22.86
C THR A 201 -10.95 -17.96 -22.87
N ARG A 202 -11.61 -19.07 -22.52
CA ARG A 202 -13.06 -19.14 -22.35
C ARG A 202 -13.55 -18.12 -21.32
N ASN A 203 -12.99 -18.10 -20.12
CA ASN A 203 -13.38 -17.15 -19.06
C ASN A 203 -13.21 -15.69 -19.49
N THR A 204 -12.12 -15.38 -20.19
CA THR A 204 -11.88 -14.02 -20.70
C THR A 204 -12.90 -13.63 -21.76
N TRP A 205 -13.29 -14.57 -22.63
CA TRP A 205 -14.31 -14.34 -23.64
C TRP A 205 -15.69 -14.15 -23.01
N HIS A 206 -16.10 -14.99 -22.06
CA HIS A 206 -17.34 -14.85 -21.31
C HIS A 206 -17.44 -13.50 -20.57
N ALA A 207 -16.36 -13.08 -19.91
CA ALA A 207 -16.29 -11.76 -19.28
C ALA A 207 -16.49 -10.61 -20.30
N SER A 208 -16.00 -10.78 -21.55
CA SER A 208 -16.22 -9.79 -22.61
C SER A 208 -17.65 -9.77 -23.17
N GLN A 209 -18.41 -10.85 -22.99
CA GLN A 209 -19.83 -10.95 -23.35
C GLN A 209 -20.77 -10.40 -22.27
N GLY A 210 -20.23 -9.97 -21.11
CA GLY A 210 -21.01 -9.37 -20.03
C GLY A 210 -21.36 -10.31 -18.88
N ASP A 211 -20.79 -11.52 -18.84
CA ASP A 211 -20.98 -12.43 -17.69
C ASP A 211 -20.42 -11.78 -16.41
N TYR A 212 -21.29 -11.64 -15.41
CA TYR A 212 -20.96 -10.97 -14.17
C TYR A 212 -20.05 -11.83 -13.28
N ASP A 213 -18.90 -11.26 -12.90
CA ASP A 213 -18.01 -11.79 -11.87
C ASP A 213 -17.52 -10.63 -10.99
N PHE A 214 -17.80 -10.73 -9.69
CA PHE A 214 -17.37 -9.74 -8.68
C PHE A 214 -15.86 -9.48 -8.70
N SER A 215 -15.06 -10.45 -9.14
CA SER A 215 -13.61 -10.29 -9.33
C SER A 215 -13.27 -9.13 -10.27
N HIS A 216 -14.15 -8.76 -11.21
CA HIS A 216 -13.93 -7.61 -12.10
C HIS A 216 -14.06 -6.27 -11.38
N GLU A 217 -14.99 -6.12 -10.43
CA GLU A 217 -15.11 -4.92 -9.58
C GLU A 217 -13.88 -4.78 -8.68
N VAL A 218 -13.43 -5.87 -8.08
CA VAL A 218 -12.21 -5.86 -7.27
C VAL A 218 -11.00 -5.47 -8.13
N LYS A 219 -10.92 -6.01 -9.36
CA LYS A 219 -9.84 -5.69 -10.31
C LYS A 219 -9.88 -4.23 -10.75
N GLU A 220 -11.05 -3.64 -10.95
CA GLU A 220 -11.21 -2.21 -11.23
C GLU A 220 -10.67 -1.36 -10.07
N ALA A 221 -11.13 -1.63 -8.84
CA ALA A 221 -10.69 -0.90 -7.66
C ALA A 221 -9.18 -1.02 -7.45
N MET A 222 -8.61 -2.21 -7.65
CA MET A 222 -7.18 -2.47 -7.59
C MET A 222 -6.40 -1.81 -8.74
N SER A 223 -6.95 -1.75 -9.95
CA SER A 223 -6.26 -1.16 -11.11
C SER A 223 -5.99 0.33 -10.91
N GLY A 224 -6.88 1.05 -10.22
CA GLY A 224 -6.67 2.45 -9.83
C GLY A 224 -5.60 2.66 -8.74
N CYS A 225 -5.01 1.61 -8.16
CA CYS A 225 -4.00 1.75 -7.11
C CYS A 225 -2.61 1.94 -7.70
N LEU A 226 -1.99 3.09 -7.42
CA LEU A 226 -0.61 3.40 -7.81
C LEU A 226 0.47 2.66 -6.98
N ALA A 227 0.06 1.88 -5.99
CA ALA A 227 0.97 1.20 -5.05
C ALA A 227 1.95 2.14 -4.31
N CYS A 228 1.56 3.40 -4.08
CA CYS A 228 2.40 4.42 -3.44
C CYS A 228 2.71 4.19 -1.94
N LYS A 229 2.06 3.21 -1.30
CA LYS A 229 2.17 2.88 0.14
C LYS A 229 1.81 4.01 1.12
N ALA A 230 1.16 5.09 0.67
CA ALA A 230 0.67 6.14 1.57
C ALA A 230 -0.34 5.60 2.61
N CYS A 231 -1.17 4.63 2.23
CA CYS A 231 -2.11 3.99 3.15
C CYS A 231 -1.40 3.18 4.26
N SER A 232 -0.26 2.57 3.96
CA SER A 232 0.48 1.74 4.93
C SER A 232 1.19 2.59 5.99
N THR A 233 1.41 3.88 5.72
CA THR A 233 2.11 4.80 6.64
C THR A 233 1.17 5.80 7.31
N GLN A 234 0.22 6.37 6.57
CA GLN A 234 -0.66 7.43 7.07
C GLN A 234 -1.99 6.91 7.63
N CYS A 235 -2.40 5.67 7.31
CA CYS A 235 -3.56 5.10 7.98
C CYS A 235 -3.19 4.79 9.43
N PRO A 236 -4.02 5.16 10.43
CA PRO A 236 -3.79 4.80 11.83
C PRO A 236 -3.66 3.29 12.05
N ILE A 237 -4.34 2.51 11.21
CA ILE A 237 -4.33 1.04 11.22
C ILE A 237 -3.26 0.45 10.29
N LYS A 238 -2.54 1.29 9.54
CA LYS A 238 -1.42 0.91 8.65
C LYS A 238 -1.78 -0.16 7.61
N ILE A 239 -2.94 -0.01 6.99
CA ILE A 239 -3.47 -0.93 6.00
C ILE A 239 -2.56 -1.05 4.76
N ASP A 240 -2.23 -2.28 4.34
CA ASP A 240 -1.32 -2.53 3.21
C ASP A 240 -2.05 -2.91 1.92
N VAL A 241 -2.70 -1.91 1.31
CA VAL A 241 -3.37 -2.05 -0.01
C VAL A 241 -2.44 -2.60 -1.09
N PRO A 242 -1.19 -2.12 -1.24
CA PRO A 242 -0.30 -2.64 -2.28
C PRO A 242 0.01 -4.13 -2.13
N GLY A 243 0.08 -4.65 -0.91
CA GLY A 243 0.36 -6.06 -0.62
C GLY A 243 -0.79 -6.98 -1.00
N PHE A 244 -2.01 -6.72 -0.53
CA PHE A 244 -3.14 -7.59 -0.91
C PHE A 244 -3.54 -7.40 -2.39
N ARG A 245 -3.28 -6.23 -2.98
CA ARG A 245 -3.49 -5.98 -4.40
C ARG A 245 -2.62 -6.88 -5.28
N SER A 246 -1.33 -7.01 -4.99
CA SER A 246 -0.43 -7.81 -5.81
C SER A 246 -0.79 -9.28 -5.77
N ARG A 247 -1.21 -9.78 -4.60
CA ARG A 247 -1.75 -11.13 -4.40
C ARG A 247 -3.06 -11.36 -5.15
N PHE A 248 -4.00 -10.41 -5.05
CA PHE A 248 -5.24 -10.44 -5.83
C PHE A 248 -4.94 -10.50 -7.33
N LEU A 249 -4.05 -9.65 -7.86
CA LEU A 249 -3.71 -9.65 -9.29
C LEU A 249 -3.05 -10.95 -9.74
N GLN A 250 -2.25 -11.59 -8.89
CA GLN A 250 -1.69 -12.91 -9.20
C GLN A 250 -2.81 -13.94 -9.37
N LEU A 251 -3.73 -14.02 -8.41
CA LEU A 251 -4.85 -14.97 -8.41
C LEU A 251 -5.86 -14.66 -9.53
N TYR A 252 -6.20 -13.39 -9.75
CA TYR A 252 -7.08 -12.96 -10.83
C TYR A 252 -6.56 -13.42 -12.20
N HIS A 253 -5.25 -13.32 -12.43
CA HIS A 253 -4.64 -13.72 -13.70
C HIS A 253 -4.32 -15.21 -13.83
N THR A 254 -4.66 -16.05 -12.85
CA THR A 254 -4.76 -17.50 -13.07
C THR A 254 -6.02 -17.82 -13.87
N ARG A 255 -7.11 -17.09 -13.59
CA ARG A 255 -8.42 -17.25 -14.23
C ARG A 255 -8.60 -16.45 -15.53
N TYR A 256 -8.02 -15.24 -15.61
CA TYR A 256 -8.22 -14.30 -16.72
C TYR A 256 -6.93 -13.89 -17.42
N HIS A 257 -7.00 -13.63 -18.73
CA HIS A 257 -5.85 -13.15 -19.50
C HIS A 257 -5.26 -11.85 -18.97
N ARG A 258 -3.93 -11.79 -19.03
CA ARG A 258 -3.16 -10.65 -18.55
C ARG A 258 -2.82 -9.74 -19.72
N PRO A 259 -3.06 -8.42 -19.62
CA PRO A 259 -2.75 -7.52 -20.71
C PRO A 259 -1.24 -7.39 -20.94
N LEU A 260 -0.82 -7.20 -22.20
CA LEU A 260 0.59 -7.09 -22.59
C LEU A 260 1.34 -6.00 -21.82
N ARG A 261 0.67 -4.88 -21.53
CA ARG A 261 1.24 -3.77 -20.73
C ARG A 261 1.79 -4.21 -19.38
N ASP A 262 1.21 -5.22 -18.75
CA ASP A 262 1.68 -5.70 -17.45
C ASP A 262 3.02 -6.43 -17.58
N TYR A 263 3.22 -7.18 -18.68
CA TYR A 263 4.50 -7.83 -18.99
C TYR A 263 5.57 -6.80 -19.33
N VAL A 264 5.22 -5.78 -20.12
CA VAL A 264 6.14 -4.68 -20.47
C VAL A 264 6.56 -3.91 -19.20
N VAL A 265 5.63 -3.59 -18.31
CA VAL A 265 5.99 -2.91 -17.05
C VAL A 265 6.82 -3.84 -16.15
N ALA A 266 6.42 -5.11 -16.00
CA ALA A 266 7.14 -6.06 -15.14
C ALA A 266 8.57 -6.39 -15.62
N GLY A 267 8.83 -6.25 -16.93
CA GLY A 267 10.14 -6.48 -17.54
C GLY A 267 11.04 -5.24 -17.62
N VAL A 268 10.62 -4.08 -17.08
CA VAL A 268 11.37 -2.82 -17.21
C VAL A 268 12.81 -2.92 -16.70
N GLU A 269 13.03 -3.70 -15.66
CA GLU A 269 14.35 -3.88 -15.04
C GLU A 269 15.27 -4.76 -15.90
N ASP A 270 14.74 -5.52 -16.85
CA ASP A 270 15.52 -6.39 -17.75
C ASP A 270 15.89 -5.66 -19.05
N TYR A 271 14.96 -4.90 -19.65
CA TYR A 271 15.23 -4.21 -20.91
C TYR A 271 15.83 -2.81 -20.74
N ALA A 272 15.57 -2.09 -19.64
CA ALA A 272 16.13 -0.76 -19.45
C ALA A 272 17.68 -0.75 -19.50
N PRO A 273 18.40 -1.71 -18.89
CA PRO A 273 19.85 -1.82 -19.06
C PRO A 273 20.31 -2.03 -20.50
N LEU A 274 19.52 -2.77 -21.29
CA LEU A 274 19.82 -3.03 -22.70
C LEU A 274 19.58 -1.78 -23.56
N MET A 275 18.45 -1.10 -23.35
CA MET A 275 18.13 0.14 -24.06
C MET A 275 19.10 1.27 -23.71
N ALA A 276 19.57 1.31 -22.45
CA ALA A 276 20.56 2.29 -21.98
C ALA A 276 21.94 2.15 -22.64
N LYS A 277 22.22 1.08 -23.42
CA LYS A 277 23.43 0.99 -24.25
C LYS A 277 23.40 1.95 -25.45
N ALA A 278 22.21 2.28 -25.94
CA ALA A 278 22.01 3.16 -27.10
C ALA A 278 20.88 4.19 -26.84
N PRO A 279 21.00 5.03 -25.79
CA PRO A 279 19.91 5.89 -25.33
C PRO A 279 19.46 6.88 -26.41
N LYS A 280 20.38 7.42 -27.22
CA LYS A 280 20.08 8.36 -28.30
C LYS A 280 19.16 7.75 -29.37
N VAL A 281 19.37 6.48 -29.71
CA VAL A 281 18.57 5.76 -30.71
C VAL A 281 17.16 5.52 -30.17
N PHE A 282 17.05 4.94 -28.97
CA PHE A 282 15.74 4.70 -28.36
C PHE A 282 14.98 6.01 -28.09
N ASN A 283 15.65 7.04 -27.59
CA ASN A 283 15.03 8.35 -27.38
C ASN A 283 14.57 8.99 -28.69
N PHE A 284 15.28 8.80 -29.80
CA PHE A 284 14.83 9.27 -31.11
C PHE A 284 13.48 8.66 -31.48
N PHE A 285 13.32 7.34 -31.34
CA PHE A 285 12.06 6.65 -31.60
C PHE A 285 10.96 7.02 -30.59
N LEU A 286 11.26 7.03 -29.30
CA LEU A 286 10.29 7.35 -28.24
C LEU A 286 9.72 8.77 -28.36
N LYS A 287 10.50 9.71 -28.92
CA LYS A 287 10.05 11.08 -29.19
C LYS A 287 9.10 11.20 -30.38
N GLN A 288 9.02 10.18 -31.25
CA GLN A 288 8.19 10.29 -32.44
C GLN A 288 6.70 10.21 -32.10
N PRO A 289 5.86 11.15 -32.60
CA PRO A 289 4.42 11.16 -32.31
C PRO A 289 3.71 9.87 -32.70
N TRP A 290 4.13 9.23 -33.80
CA TRP A 290 3.56 7.97 -34.26
C TRP A 290 3.84 6.80 -33.31
N VAL A 291 5.01 6.78 -32.64
CA VAL A 291 5.34 5.77 -31.61
C VAL A 291 4.46 5.96 -30.39
N SER A 292 4.26 7.22 -29.95
CA SER A 292 3.37 7.54 -28.84
C SER A 292 1.91 7.14 -29.15
N ALA A 293 1.43 7.44 -30.36
CA ALA A 293 0.10 7.04 -30.83
C ALA A 293 -0.07 5.52 -30.89
N LEU A 294 0.93 4.81 -31.44
CA LEU A 294 0.94 3.35 -31.50
C LEU A 294 0.95 2.73 -30.10
N SER A 295 1.80 3.23 -29.20
CA SER A 295 1.89 2.73 -27.82
C SER A 295 0.58 2.92 -27.06
N ARG A 296 -0.07 4.08 -27.25
CA ARG A 296 -1.39 4.37 -26.68
C ARG A 296 -2.45 3.41 -27.19
N LYS A 297 -2.48 3.10 -28.50
CA LYS A 297 -3.51 2.23 -29.10
C LYS A 297 -3.28 0.74 -28.82
N SER A 298 -2.04 0.28 -28.85
CA SER A 298 -1.70 -1.15 -28.75
C SER A 298 -1.45 -1.62 -27.33
N ILE A 299 -0.68 -0.86 -26.53
CA ILE A 299 -0.27 -1.25 -25.18
C ILE A 299 -1.06 -0.45 -24.13
N GLY A 300 -1.64 0.69 -24.49
CA GLY A 300 -2.36 1.55 -23.56
C GLY A 300 -1.43 2.28 -22.60
N MET A 301 -0.19 2.57 -23.02
CA MET A 301 0.75 3.41 -22.27
C MET A 301 0.80 4.80 -22.89
N VAL A 302 0.89 5.82 -22.04
CA VAL A 302 1.07 7.22 -22.41
C VAL A 302 2.35 7.73 -21.76
N ASP A 303 3.00 8.70 -22.40
CA ASP A 303 4.18 9.40 -21.89
C ASP A 303 5.31 8.44 -21.43
N LEU A 304 5.78 7.63 -22.37
CA LEU A 304 6.92 6.74 -22.13
C LEU A 304 8.16 7.55 -21.71
N PRO A 305 8.81 7.22 -20.59
CA PRO A 305 9.94 7.99 -20.09
C PRO A 305 11.15 7.86 -21.02
N LEU A 306 11.85 8.98 -21.22
CA LEU A 306 13.09 9.01 -21.99
C LEU A 306 14.26 8.51 -21.15
N LEU A 307 15.18 7.79 -21.79
CA LEU A 307 16.42 7.36 -21.15
C LEU A 307 17.35 8.56 -20.94
N SER A 308 18.13 8.50 -19.86
CA SER A 308 19.10 9.54 -19.55
C SER A 308 20.22 9.56 -20.60
N SER A 309 20.54 10.76 -21.10
CA SER A 309 21.66 11.04 -21.99
C SER A 309 22.30 12.35 -21.52
N PRO A 310 23.49 12.33 -20.88
CA PRO A 310 24.43 11.20 -20.77
C PRO A 310 23.95 10.06 -19.87
N THR A 311 24.41 8.83 -20.13
CA THR A 311 24.11 7.69 -19.25
C THR A 311 24.91 7.78 -17.95
N LEU A 312 24.51 7.00 -16.92
CA LEU A 312 25.27 6.93 -15.67
C LEU A 312 26.72 6.47 -15.89
N LYS A 313 26.92 5.49 -16.77
CA LYS A 313 28.27 4.99 -17.12
C LYS A 313 29.11 6.05 -17.82
N GLN A 314 28.50 6.87 -18.68
CA GLN A 314 29.19 7.99 -19.33
C GLN A 314 29.52 9.10 -18.31
N SER A 315 28.58 9.40 -17.42
CA SER A 315 28.71 10.47 -16.42
C SER A 315 29.75 10.15 -15.34
N LEU A 316 29.95 8.87 -15.03
CA LEU A 316 30.95 8.38 -14.07
C LEU A 316 32.18 7.76 -14.76
N SER A 317 32.36 7.98 -16.06
CA SER A 317 33.49 7.40 -16.80
C SER A 317 34.82 7.89 -16.22
N GLY A 318 35.69 6.95 -15.83
CA GLY A 318 36.99 7.25 -15.20
C GLY A 318 36.90 7.63 -13.71
N HIS A 319 35.71 7.63 -13.13
CA HIS A 319 35.51 7.94 -11.71
C HIS A 319 35.68 6.67 -10.85
N TYR A 320 36.48 6.75 -9.78
CA TYR A 320 36.81 5.58 -8.94
C TYR A 320 35.56 4.89 -8.35
N ALA A 321 34.54 5.68 -8.02
CA ALA A 321 33.25 5.19 -7.55
C ALA A 321 32.59 4.15 -8.48
N SER A 322 32.93 4.14 -9.77
CA SER A 322 32.39 3.20 -10.77
C SER A 322 33.33 2.04 -11.11
N THR A 323 34.60 2.09 -10.68
CA THR A 323 35.64 1.11 -11.04
C THR A 323 35.92 0.10 -9.94
N MET A 324 35.51 0.39 -8.70
CA MET A 324 35.81 -0.47 -7.56
C MET A 324 34.93 -1.73 -7.56
N THR A 325 35.56 -2.91 -7.48
CA THR A 325 34.84 -4.19 -7.47
C THR A 325 34.47 -4.63 -6.05
N LEU A 326 33.54 -5.57 -5.95
CA LEU A 326 33.14 -6.16 -4.67
C LEU A 326 34.32 -6.87 -3.98
N GLU A 327 35.17 -7.55 -4.75
CA GLU A 327 36.34 -8.26 -4.24
C GLU A 327 37.40 -7.29 -3.68
N GLN A 328 37.52 -6.10 -4.29
CA GLN A 328 38.39 -5.05 -3.77
C GLN A 328 37.85 -4.49 -2.45
N LEU A 329 36.54 -4.22 -2.37
CA LEU A 329 35.85 -3.82 -1.13
C LEU A 329 36.05 -4.84 0.00
N GLU A 330 35.94 -6.13 -0.31
CA GLU A 330 36.13 -7.23 0.65
C GLU A 330 37.57 -7.29 1.21
N ARG A 331 38.56 -6.84 0.45
CA ARG A 331 39.98 -6.84 0.87
C ARG A 331 40.39 -5.60 1.66
N LEU A 332 39.56 -4.55 1.72
CA LEU A 332 39.88 -3.34 2.46
C LEU A 332 39.96 -3.61 3.97
N PRO A 333 40.90 -2.98 4.69
CA PRO A 333 40.94 -3.00 6.15
C PRO A 333 39.76 -2.23 6.75
N ASP A 334 39.34 -2.61 7.97
CA ASP A 334 38.15 -2.05 8.61
C ASP A 334 38.20 -0.54 8.86
N SER A 335 39.39 0.03 9.00
CA SER A 335 39.59 1.49 9.12
C SER A 335 39.19 2.24 7.84
N GLU A 336 39.57 1.71 6.67
CA GLU A 336 39.24 2.30 5.37
C GLU A 336 37.77 2.07 5.00
N ARG A 337 37.20 0.92 5.38
CA ARG A 337 35.77 0.62 5.14
C ARG A 337 34.83 1.69 5.73
N ARG A 338 35.21 2.30 6.86
CA ARG A 338 34.42 3.36 7.52
C ARG A 338 34.37 4.68 6.74
N GLN A 339 35.32 4.91 5.83
CA GLN A 339 35.33 6.09 4.97
C GLN A 339 34.48 5.89 3.70
N HIS A 340 34.00 4.68 3.42
CA HIS A 340 33.24 4.38 2.22
C HIS A 340 31.74 4.45 2.44
N VAL A 341 31.00 4.78 1.38
CA VAL A 341 29.54 4.75 1.34
C VAL A 341 29.10 4.04 0.08
N LEU A 342 28.30 2.99 0.24
CA LEU A 342 27.82 2.19 -0.88
C LEU A 342 26.51 2.77 -1.41
N ILE A 343 26.52 3.17 -2.67
CA ILE A 343 25.35 3.69 -3.37
C ILE A 343 24.69 2.52 -4.08
N VAL A 344 23.46 2.22 -3.69
CA VAL A 344 22.69 1.14 -4.30
C VAL A 344 21.79 1.68 -5.41
N GLN A 345 21.88 1.07 -6.58
CA GLN A 345 21.21 1.53 -7.79
C GLN A 345 19.71 1.21 -7.82
N ASP A 346 18.91 2.18 -8.28
CA ASP A 346 17.50 2.00 -8.64
C ASP A 346 17.35 2.07 -10.18
N PRO A 347 16.55 1.19 -10.81
CA PRO A 347 16.38 1.17 -12.27
C PRO A 347 15.85 2.48 -12.84
N PHE A 348 15.03 3.23 -12.09
CA PHE A 348 14.47 4.49 -12.58
C PHE A 348 15.52 5.60 -12.51
N THR A 349 16.22 5.76 -11.38
CA THR A 349 17.30 6.75 -11.28
C THR A 349 18.48 6.40 -12.15
N SER A 350 18.91 5.14 -12.22
CA SER A 350 20.13 4.80 -12.96
C SER A 350 19.97 4.91 -14.48
N TYR A 351 18.76 4.68 -15.02
CA TYR A 351 18.55 4.64 -16.48
C TYR A 351 17.72 5.81 -17.04
N TYR A 352 16.79 6.39 -16.27
CA TYR A 352 15.94 7.49 -16.73
C TYR A 352 16.36 8.84 -16.14
N ASP A 353 17.00 8.87 -14.97
CA ASP A 353 17.45 10.10 -14.30
C ASP A 353 18.87 9.96 -13.71
N ALA A 354 19.84 9.63 -14.58
CA ALA A 354 21.20 9.30 -14.18
C ALA A 354 21.93 10.46 -13.47
N GLN A 355 21.48 11.70 -13.74
CA GLN A 355 22.02 12.91 -13.15
C GLN A 355 21.89 12.91 -11.63
N VAL A 356 20.76 12.45 -11.09
CA VAL A 356 20.53 12.36 -9.63
C VAL A 356 21.54 11.43 -8.95
N VAL A 357 21.89 10.31 -9.59
CA VAL A 357 22.88 9.38 -9.06
C VAL A 357 24.28 10.02 -9.10
N ALA A 358 24.64 10.67 -10.21
CA ALA A 358 25.93 11.33 -10.38
C ALA A 358 26.11 12.49 -9.38
N ASP A 359 25.07 13.28 -9.15
CA ASP A 359 25.11 14.37 -8.16
C ASP A 359 25.18 13.85 -6.73
N PHE A 360 24.57 12.70 -6.44
CA PHE A 360 24.72 12.07 -5.14
C PHE A 360 26.14 11.55 -4.90
N VAL A 361 26.80 10.97 -5.91
CA VAL A 361 28.22 10.61 -5.82
C VAL A 361 29.04 11.84 -5.41
N ARG A 362 28.88 12.97 -6.12
CA ARG A 362 29.58 14.24 -5.82
C ARG A 362 29.26 14.77 -4.42
N LEU A 363 28.01 14.61 -3.96
CA LEU A 363 27.61 15.01 -2.62
C LEU A 363 28.36 14.20 -1.57
N VAL A 364 28.42 12.87 -1.70
CA VAL A 364 29.13 12.00 -0.76
C VAL A 364 30.62 12.37 -0.68
N GLU A 365 31.25 12.69 -1.81
CA GLU A 365 32.65 13.16 -1.84
C GLU A 365 32.84 14.49 -1.10
N LYS A 366 31.94 15.46 -1.35
CA LYS A 366 31.96 16.74 -0.65
C LYS A 366 31.75 16.60 0.86
N LEU A 367 31.11 15.52 1.30
CA LEU A 367 30.94 15.19 2.72
C LEU A 367 32.19 14.51 3.31
N GLY A 368 33.21 14.21 2.51
CA GLY A 368 34.46 13.58 2.95
C GLY A 368 34.42 12.05 2.99
N PHE A 369 33.45 11.44 2.31
CA PHE A 369 33.33 9.99 2.19
C PHE A 369 33.66 9.54 0.75
N ASN A 370 34.09 8.29 0.61
CA ASN A 370 34.38 7.66 -0.67
C ASN A 370 33.12 6.94 -1.19
N PRO A 371 32.33 7.52 -2.12
CA PRO A 371 31.24 6.81 -2.77
C PRO A 371 31.71 5.60 -3.57
N VAL A 372 30.95 4.52 -3.48
CA VAL A 372 31.11 3.33 -4.32
C VAL A 372 29.76 2.95 -4.90
N LEU A 373 29.65 2.94 -6.22
CA LEU A 373 28.43 2.56 -6.92
C LEU A 373 28.38 1.04 -7.07
N LEU A 374 27.44 0.40 -6.39
CA LEU A 374 27.25 -1.04 -6.50
C LEU A 374 26.72 -1.44 -7.88
N PRO A 375 27.04 -2.64 -8.39
CA PRO A 375 26.48 -3.13 -9.64
C PRO A 375 24.95 -3.15 -9.60
N PHE A 376 24.34 -2.86 -10.76
CA PHE A 376 22.89 -2.86 -10.87
C PHE A 376 22.34 -4.27 -10.66
N SER A 377 21.43 -4.41 -9.68
CA SER A 377 20.64 -5.62 -9.46
C SER A 377 19.16 -5.30 -9.52
N PRO A 378 18.36 -6.03 -10.34
CA PRO A 378 16.90 -5.87 -10.37
C PRO A 378 16.29 -6.07 -8.98
N ASN A 379 15.39 -5.20 -8.57
CA ASN A 379 14.72 -5.25 -7.27
C ASN A 379 13.32 -5.91 -7.34
N GLY A 380 12.76 -6.05 -8.55
CA GLY A 380 11.48 -6.71 -8.79
C GLY A 380 10.25 -5.88 -8.40
N LYS A 381 10.39 -4.58 -8.12
CA LYS A 381 9.26 -3.70 -7.74
C LYS A 381 8.17 -3.71 -8.79
N ALA A 382 8.53 -3.60 -10.07
CA ALA A 382 7.55 -3.61 -11.15
C ALA A 382 6.80 -4.97 -11.23
N GLN A 383 7.52 -6.07 -10.99
CA GLN A 383 6.95 -7.42 -10.91
C GLN A 383 5.96 -7.53 -9.73
N HIS A 384 6.34 -7.04 -8.55
CA HIS A 384 5.47 -7.02 -7.37
C HIS A 384 4.21 -6.18 -7.61
N ILE A 385 4.35 -4.95 -8.13
CA ILE A 385 3.20 -4.08 -8.41
C ILE A 385 2.25 -4.70 -9.43
N LYS A 386 2.74 -5.47 -10.40
CA LYS A 386 1.88 -6.15 -11.37
C LYS A 386 1.39 -7.52 -10.90
N GLY A 387 1.78 -8.00 -9.72
CA GLY A 387 1.33 -9.29 -9.20
C GLY A 387 2.00 -10.49 -9.87
N PHE A 388 3.25 -10.35 -10.30
CA PHE A 388 4.11 -11.47 -10.70
C PHE A 388 4.92 -11.95 -9.49
N LEU A 389 4.26 -12.42 -8.42
CA LEU A 389 4.95 -12.66 -7.14
C LEU A 389 5.96 -13.79 -7.20
N GLN A 390 5.73 -14.82 -8.03
CA GLN A 390 6.70 -15.90 -8.23
C GLN A 390 8.00 -15.40 -8.87
N ARG A 391 7.89 -14.51 -9.87
CA ARG A 391 9.05 -13.87 -10.50
C ARG A 391 9.74 -12.92 -9.52
N PHE A 392 8.94 -12.11 -8.82
CA PHE A 392 9.41 -11.22 -7.77
C PHE A 392 10.16 -11.97 -6.68
N ALA A 393 9.67 -13.12 -6.20
CA ALA A 393 10.34 -13.91 -5.17
C ALA A 393 11.73 -14.38 -5.61
N LYS A 394 11.89 -14.80 -6.87
CA LYS A 394 13.19 -15.19 -7.44
C LYS A 394 14.14 -13.99 -7.55
N THR A 395 13.66 -12.88 -8.10
CA THR A 395 14.45 -11.64 -8.23
C THR A 395 14.84 -11.06 -6.87
N ALA A 396 13.89 -11.03 -5.93
CA ALA A 396 14.09 -10.54 -4.57
C ALA A 396 15.10 -11.39 -3.81
N ARG A 397 15.06 -12.73 -3.94
CA ARG A 397 16.04 -13.63 -3.32
C ARG A 397 17.46 -13.35 -3.85
N LYS A 398 17.64 -13.27 -5.17
CA LYS A 398 18.94 -12.96 -5.78
C LYS A 398 19.51 -11.63 -5.27
N THR A 399 18.67 -10.60 -5.20
CA THR A 399 19.08 -9.29 -4.69
C THR A 399 19.30 -9.31 -3.18
N ALA A 400 18.55 -10.11 -2.43
CA ALA A 400 18.77 -10.31 -1.00
C ALA A 400 20.14 -10.92 -0.73
N ASP A 401 20.48 -12.00 -1.44
CA ASP A 401 21.76 -12.69 -1.28
C ASP A 401 22.94 -11.75 -1.58
N PHE A 402 22.81 -10.93 -2.63
CA PHE A 402 23.79 -9.91 -2.99
C PHE A 402 23.96 -8.84 -1.89
N LEU A 403 22.85 -8.26 -1.41
CA LEU A 403 22.91 -7.21 -0.38
C LEU A 403 23.34 -7.75 0.99
N ASN A 404 22.99 -9.00 1.31
CA ASN A 404 23.43 -9.68 2.53
C ASN A 404 24.95 -9.87 2.53
N ARG A 405 25.53 -10.30 1.39
CA ARG A 405 26.98 -10.41 1.24
C ARG A 405 27.68 -9.07 1.47
N ILE A 406 27.19 -8.01 0.85
CA ILE A 406 27.76 -6.66 0.99
C ILE A 406 27.71 -6.16 2.43
N ALA A 407 26.64 -6.45 3.14
CA ALA A 407 26.46 -5.88 4.46
C ALA A 407 27.33 -6.50 5.54
N LEU A 408 27.91 -7.69 5.29
CA LEU A 408 28.97 -8.24 6.13
C LEU A 408 30.19 -7.31 6.20
N LEU A 409 30.36 -6.41 5.23
CA LEU A 409 31.43 -5.41 5.22
C LEU A 409 31.21 -4.27 6.21
N GLY A 410 30.01 -4.13 6.79
CA GLY A 410 29.69 -3.04 7.73
C GLY A 410 29.68 -1.63 7.12
N ILE A 411 29.76 -1.51 5.80
CA ILE A 411 29.77 -0.22 5.09
C ILE A 411 28.31 0.28 4.92
N PRO A 412 28.02 1.56 5.19
CA PRO A 412 26.67 2.09 5.04
C PRO A 412 26.18 2.00 3.58
N MET A 413 25.04 1.35 3.37
CA MET A 413 24.34 1.29 2.08
C MET A 413 23.26 2.36 2.01
N VAL A 414 23.30 3.17 0.95
CA VAL A 414 22.38 4.29 0.73
C VAL A 414 21.63 4.13 -0.58
N GLY A 415 20.30 4.21 -0.50
CA GLY A 415 19.40 4.27 -1.65
C GLY A 415 18.85 5.68 -1.85
N LEU A 416 18.72 6.09 -3.10
CA LEU A 416 18.33 7.46 -3.48
C LEU A 416 16.83 7.73 -3.32
N ILE A 417 15.99 6.77 -3.69
CA ILE A 417 14.53 6.96 -3.77
C ILE A 417 13.77 6.07 -2.79
N ARG A 418 12.80 6.68 -2.08
CA ARG A 418 11.95 6.04 -1.06
C ARG A 418 11.20 4.80 -1.56
N PRO A 419 10.53 4.82 -2.74
CA PRO A 419 9.92 3.64 -3.32
C PRO A 419 10.83 2.41 -3.47
N TRP A 420 12.13 2.61 -3.70
CA TRP A 420 13.12 1.54 -3.85
C TRP A 420 13.55 0.99 -2.49
N CYS A 421 13.93 1.87 -1.55
CA CYS A 421 14.21 1.47 -0.17
C CYS A 421 13.01 0.76 0.49
N SER A 422 11.78 1.14 0.14
CA SER A 422 10.56 0.54 0.71
C SER A 422 10.27 -0.88 0.21
N VAL A 423 10.74 -1.28 -0.98
CA VAL A 423 10.63 -2.67 -1.44
C VAL A 423 11.64 -3.54 -0.70
N ILE A 424 12.89 -3.09 -0.63
CA ILE A 424 13.98 -3.80 0.06
C ILE A 424 13.72 -3.87 1.57
N ALA A 425 13.41 -2.74 2.22
CA ALA A 425 13.28 -2.64 3.67
C ALA A 425 11.99 -3.25 4.24
N MET A 426 10.90 -3.37 3.47
CA MET A 426 9.64 -3.93 3.99
C MET A 426 9.30 -5.31 3.44
N ASN A 427 9.49 -5.56 2.14
CA ASN A 427 9.08 -6.83 1.54
C ASN A 427 10.22 -7.84 1.58
N ILE A 428 11.46 -7.42 1.27
CA ILE A 428 12.58 -8.37 1.26
C ILE A 428 13.12 -8.60 2.67
N LYS A 429 13.24 -7.56 3.50
CA LYS A 429 13.60 -7.69 4.93
C LYS A 429 12.70 -8.64 5.72
N ARG A 430 11.37 -8.58 5.50
CA ARG A 430 10.39 -9.40 6.24
C ARG A 430 10.51 -10.90 5.96
N PHE A 431 10.96 -11.28 4.77
CA PHE A 431 11.02 -12.69 4.34
C PHE A 431 12.45 -13.26 4.24
N TRP A 432 13.46 -12.41 4.02
CA TRP A 432 14.82 -12.85 3.67
C TRP A 432 15.93 -12.15 4.49
N GLY A 433 15.57 -11.38 5.53
CA GLY A 433 16.51 -10.91 6.55
C GLY A 433 17.63 -9.97 6.05
N ILE A 434 17.30 -8.95 5.25
CA ILE A 434 18.32 -8.01 4.73
C ILE A 434 18.66 -6.90 5.74
N PRO A 435 19.95 -6.49 5.82
CA PRO A 435 20.42 -5.26 6.45
C PRO A 435 19.80 -3.99 5.86
N VAL A 436 19.76 -2.92 6.66
CA VAL A 436 19.01 -1.71 6.36
C VAL A 436 19.72 -0.88 5.29
N VAL A 437 19.20 -0.90 4.06
CA VAL A 437 19.54 0.13 3.07
C VAL A 437 18.85 1.43 3.48
N THR A 438 19.66 2.44 3.80
CA THR A 438 19.16 3.70 4.36
C THR A 438 18.76 4.64 3.22
N LEU A 439 17.64 5.34 3.37
CA LEU A 439 17.28 6.39 2.43
C LEU A 439 18.28 7.55 2.53
N MET A 440 18.66 8.16 1.41
CA MET A 440 19.55 9.32 1.35
C MET A 440 19.28 10.36 2.45
N CYS A 441 18.04 10.83 2.59
CA CYS A 441 17.67 11.82 3.62
C CYS A 441 17.92 11.32 5.05
N ASN A 442 17.66 10.04 5.33
CA ASN A 442 17.87 9.45 6.65
C ASN A 442 19.37 9.27 6.94
N TRP A 443 20.16 8.89 5.94
CA TRP A 443 21.61 8.75 6.09
C TRP A 443 22.25 10.12 6.36
N TYR A 444 21.82 11.16 5.64
CA TYR A 444 22.29 12.53 5.87
C TYR A 444 21.93 13.03 7.29
N MET A 445 20.67 12.91 7.70
CA MET A 445 20.20 13.40 9.00
C MET A 445 20.73 12.59 10.20
N ASN A 446 20.76 11.26 10.11
CA ASN A 446 21.08 10.40 11.26
C ASN A 446 22.52 9.86 11.26
N GLY A 447 23.11 9.66 10.07
CA GLY A 447 24.48 9.17 9.93
C GLY A 447 25.47 10.32 9.92
N TYR A 448 25.42 11.15 8.88
CA TYR A 448 26.39 12.23 8.67
C TYR A 448 26.29 13.32 9.75
N MET A 449 25.10 13.89 9.97
CA MET A 449 24.94 15.01 10.91
C MET A 449 25.36 14.65 12.34
N LYS A 450 25.06 13.44 12.82
CA LYS A 450 25.50 12.97 14.14
C LYS A 450 27.02 12.80 14.20
N HIS A 451 27.63 12.23 13.16
CA HIS A 451 29.08 12.09 13.08
C HIS A 451 29.78 13.46 13.07
N TRP A 452 29.24 14.41 12.29
CA TRP A 452 29.73 15.78 12.22
C TRP A 452 29.62 16.51 13.57
N LEU A 453 28.48 16.42 14.24
CA LEU A 453 28.27 16.99 15.59
C LEU A 453 29.26 16.41 16.61
N ASN A 454 29.46 15.08 16.61
CA ASN A 454 30.41 14.43 17.52
C ASN A 454 31.87 14.79 17.20
N SER A 455 32.21 15.01 15.92
CA SER A 455 33.55 15.46 15.52
C SER A 455 33.84 16.92 15.92
N LYS A 456 32.79 17.73 16.08
CA LYS A 456 32.83 19.12 16.53
C LYS A 456 32.79 19.27 18.05
N SER A 457 32.23 18.31 18.79
CA SER A 457 32.27 18.34 20.28
C SER A 457 33.59 17.84 20.87
N ASN A 458 34.43 17.17 20.06
CA ASN A 458 35.78 16.74 20.41
C ASN A 458 36.87 17.73 19.98
N LYS A 459 36.48 18.92 19.52
CA LYS A 459 37.33 20.10 19.33
C LYS A 459 36.78 21.22 20.20
#